data_AF-A0A518CLT1-F1
#
_entry.id   AF-A0A518CLT1-F1
#
_cell.length_a   1.000
_cell.length_b   1.000
_cell.length_c   1.000
_cell.angle_alpha   90.00
_cell.angle_beta   90.00
_cell.angle_gamma   90.00
#
_symmetry.space_group_name_H-M   'P 1'
#
loop_
_entity.id
_entity.type
_entity.pdbx_description
1 polymer ?
#
loop_
_entity_poly.entity_id
_entity_poly.type
_entity_poly.pdbx_seq_one_letter_code
_entity_poly.pdbx_strand_id
1 'polypeptide(L)'
;MRIHIFTSVIVCMTSALLLSAEPEPETPADEEPPIELFMAEEEVQNDFSDWNDPAFTRMVDFELMTNALAEGNATGVTDVALQLAEAERILLRNHPKIDSNRLLQMAMKMAVNKNDKDNLARLNKVAKATNNEELTSQLEAATMLGGESRAIIPPAEINVDTPPEDVAAAQELADNIELAENISDRKTLGELRVDVGISELPENLKTWLNSKIDQAEQSVGEEVDEEAEALTSLVGASRGGFLGNFKLKESETIIGPAPGWNPPPKTQPPKYQGASGNRMKNLGYRKFNDVNINKGGRVTIGGKYAGQAKKTYNPRTKQHYYNFNTKKGGRIVQQSNGKVWVRPGQQQQQQNQGFQSGGGKHLGTVPNFWSR
;
A
#
# COMPACT_ATOMS: atom_id res chain seq x y z
N MET A 1 46.76 -26.24 -20.58
CA MET A 1 46.66 -26.35 -19.12
C MET A 1 47.71 -25.42 -18.51
N ARG A 2 47.32 -24.18 -18.17
CA ARG A 2 48.22 -23.17 -17.57
C ARG A 2 47.64 -22.82 -16.20
N ILE A 3 48.40 -23.15 -15.16
CA ILE A 3 48.08 -22.90 -13.76
C ILE A 3 48.70 -21.54 -13.43
N HIS A 4 47.86 -20.55 -13.11
CA HIS A 4 48.32 -19.29 -12.55
C HIS A 4 48.16 -19.33 -11.03
N ILE A 5 49.30 -19.38 -10.35
CA ILE A 5 49.48 -19.22 -8.91
C ILE A 5 49.42 -17.71 -8.64
N PHE A 6 48.42 -17.24 -7.90
CA PHE A 6 48.40 -15.87 -7.39
C PHE A 6 48.91 -15.84 -5.96
N THR A 7 50.09 -15.23 -5.83
CA THR A 7 50.86 -15.06 -4.62
C THR A 7 50.21 -14.01 -3.71
N SER A 8 50.05 -14.41 -2.44
CA SER A 8 49.66 -13.58 -1.31
C SER A 8 50.65 -12.42 -1.11
N VAL A 9 50.12 -11.20 -0.92
CA VAL A 9 50.89 -10.06 -0.38
C VAL A 9 50.12 -9.53 0.82
N ILE A 10 50.65 -9.84 1.99
CA ILE A 10 50.31 -9.26 3.29
C ILE A 10 51.03 -7.90 3.36
N VAL A 11 50.28 -6.81 3.55
CA VAL A 11 50.84 -5.52 3.95
C VAL A 11 50.28 -5.17 5.33
N CYS A 12 51.12 -5.37 6.34
CA CYS A 12 51.03 -4.71 7.64
C CYS A 12 51.46 -3.24 7.47
N MET A 13 50.60 -2.29 7.84
CA MET A 13 51.06 -0.99 8.32
C MET A 13 50.22 -0.52 9.50
N THR A 14 50.76 -0.80 10.68
CA THR A 14 50.66 0.00 11.89
C THR A 14 51.13 1.43 11.64
N SER A 15 50.29 2.41 11.96
CA SER A 15 50.74 3.75 12.40
C SER A 15 49.75 4.28 13.41
N ALA A 16 50.17 4.21 14.68
CA ALA A 16 49.53 4.88 15.80
C ALA A 16 49.88 6.37 15.75
N LEU A 17 48.84 7.22 15.67
CA LEU A 17 48.96 8.65 15.95
C LEU A 17 48.10 8.93 17.18
N LEU A 18 48.71 8.91 18.36
CA LEU A 18 48.13 9.49 19.57
C LEU A 18 48.23 11.01 19.41
N LEU A 19 47.12 11.65 19.04
CA LEU A 19 46.98 13.10 19.09
C LEU A 19 46.33 13.45 20.44
N SER A 20 47.15 13.96 21.36
CA SER A 20 46.72 14.47 22.66
C SER A 20 46.01 15.81 22.44
N ALA A 21 44.68 15.80 22.51
CA ALA A 21 43.86 17.01 22.48
C ALA A 21 43.80 17.61 23.89
N GLU A 22 44.15 18.89 24.00
CA GLU A 22 44.00 19.70 25.21
C GLU A 22 42.51 19.96 25.48
N PRO A 23 42.06 19.97 26.75
CA PRO A 23 40.67 20.29 27.07
C PRO A 23 40.42 21.78 26.90
N GLU A 24 39.58 22.14 25.93
CA GLU A 24 39.10 23.51 25.75
C GLU A 24 38.21 23.95 26.92
N PRO A 25 38.23 25.25 27.28
CA PRO A 25 37.49 25.78 28.42
C PRO A 25 35.97 25.70 28.21
N GLU A 26 35.30 25.13 29.20
CA GLU A 26 33.84 25.00 29.28
C GLU A 26 33.17 26.37 29.08
N THR A 27 32.46 26.49 27.96
CA THR A 27 31.62 27.64 27.65
C THR A 27 30.35 27.54 28.49
N PRO A 28 29.89 28.62 29.16
CA PRO A 28 28.71 28.59 30.00
C PRO A 28 27.48 28.14 29.21
N ALA A 29 26.72 27.24 29.83
CA ALA A 29 25.52 26.61 29.29
C ALA A 29 24.53 27.65 28.71
N ASP A 30 24.55 27.80 27.39
CA ASP A 30 23.41 28.33 26.64
C ASP A 30 22.31 27.29 26.73
N GLU A 31 21.23 27.62 27.44
CA GLU A 31 19.99 26.87 27.47
C GLU A 31 19.43 26.83 26.04
N GLU A 32 19.77 25.76 25.31
CA GLU A 32 19.19 25.50 24.00
C GLU A 32 17.67 25.46 24.15
N PRO A 33 16.92 26.31 23.41
CA PRO A 33 15.47 26.27 23.46
C PRO A 33 15.02 24.86 23.05
N PRO A 34 14.00 24.29 23.71
CA PRO A 34 13.52 22.96 23.39
C PRO A 34 13.21 22.89 21.90
N ILE A 35 13.97 22.07 21.18
CA ILE A 35 13.70 21.77 19.78
C ILE A 35 12.38 21.00 19.80
N GLU A 36 11.27 21.72 19.60
CA GLU A 36 9.99 21.11 19.27
C GLU A 36 10.19 20.46 17.90
N LEU A 37 10.63 19.20 17.92
CA LEU A 37 10.67 18.29 16.78
C LEU A 37 9.23 18.05 16.30
N PHE A 38 8.65 19.05 15.64
CA PHE A 38 7.51 18.87 14.77
C PHE A 38 8.00 18.09 13.55
N MET A 39 8.13 16.78 13.71
CA MET A 39 8.13 15.87 12.57
C MET A 39 6.72 15.95 11.98
N ALA A 40 6.51 16.93 11.10
CA ALA A 40 5.37 16.94 10.24
C ALA A 40 5.45 15.65 9.42
N GLU A 41 4.61 14.67 9.77
CA GLU A 41 4.36 13.51 8.93
C GLU A 41 3.85 14.05 7.60
N GLU A 42 4.73 14.20 6.61
CA GLU A 42 4.31 14.39 5.24
C GLU A 42 3.56 13.13 4.85
N GLU A 43 2.22 13.19 4.91
CA GLU A 43 1.38 12.19 4.30
C GLU A 43 1.76 12.13 2.82
N VAL A 44 2.51 11.10 2.44
CA VAL A 44 2.81 10.80 1.04
C VAL A 44 1.47 10.54 0.36
N GLN A 45 0.91 11.59 -0.25
CA GLN A 45 -0.27 11.46 -1.10
C GLN A 45 0.19 10.78 -2.38
N ASN A 46 0.03 9.46 -2.42
CA ASN A 46 0.16 8.70 -3.66
C ASN A 46 -0.90 9.24 -4.64
N ASP A 47 -0.47 10.09 -5.57
CA ASP A 47 -1.34 10.62 -6.61
C ASP A 47 -1.57 9.54 -7.67
N PHE A 48 -2.67 8.81 -7.53
CA PHE A 48 -3.12 7.82 -8.50
C PHE A 48 -3.76 8.45 -9.74
N SER A 49 -3.71 9.78 -9.93
CA SER A 49 -4.27 10.43 -11.10
C SER A 49 -3.60 9.95 -12.40
N ASP A 50 -2.28 9.72 -12.36
CA ASP A 50 -1.49 9.18 -13.47
C ASP A 50 -1.84 7.73 -13.84
N TRP A 51 -2.44 6.98 -12.91
CA TRP A 51 -2.88 5.60 -13.12
C TRP A 51 -4.26 5.51 -13.75
N ASN A 52 -5.03 6.61 -13.67
CA ASN A 52 -6.42 6.60 -14.08
C ASN A 52 -6.55 6.89 -15.56
N ASP A 53 -6.29 5.85 -16.37
CA ASP A 53 -6.62 5.87 -17.79
C ASP A 53 -8.03 5.30 -18.03
N PRO A 54 -9.04 6.11 -18.39
CA PRO A 54 -10.41 5.65 -18.50
C PRO A 54 -10.63 4.55 -19.53
N ALA A 55 -9.72 4.38 -20.51
CA ALA A 55 -9.80 3.29 -21.47
C ALA A 55 -9.33 1.97 -20.85
N PHE A 56 -8.17 1.98 -20.18
CA PHE A 56 -7.65 0.80 -19.49
C PHE A 56 -8.52 0.38 -18.31
N THR A 57 -9.04 1.32 -17.52
CA THR A 57 -9.92 1.04 -16.37
C THR A 57 -11.19 0.25 -16.74
N ARG A 58 -11.60 0.27 -18.01
CA ARG A 58 -12.75 -0.53 -18.50
C ARG A 58 -12.39 -1.95 -18.91
N MET A 59 -11.11 -2.19 -19.18
CA MET A 59 -10.60 -3.44 -19.76
C MET A 59 -9.78 -4.25 -18.75
N VAL A 60 -9.16 -3.57 -17.79
CA VAL A 60 -8.25 -4.15 -16.80
C VAL A 60 -8.80 -3.92 -15.40
N ASP A 61 -8.92 -5.00 -14.64
CA ASP A 61 -9.29 -4.95 -13.23
C ASP A 61 -8.05 -4.70 -12.35
N PHE A 62 -7.70 -3.42 -12.18
CA PHE A 62 -6.58 -3.04 -11.33
C PHE A 62 -6.82 -3.32 -9.84
N GLU A 63 -8.07 -3.43 -9.38
CA GLU A 63 -8.37 -3.83 -8.00
C GLU A 63 -8.04 -5.32 -7.79
N LEU A 64 -8.33 -6.16 -8.79
CA LEU A 64 -7.87 -7.55 -8.79
C LEU A 64 -6.33 -7.62 -8.78
N MET A 65 -5.65 -6.75 -9.53
CA MET A 65 -4.19 -6.71 -9.58
C MET A 65 -3.58 -6.43 -8.21
N THR A 66 -4.05 -5.38 -7.54
CA THR A 66 -3.50 -4.98 -6.26
C THR A 66 -3.74 -6.03 -5.19
N ASN A 67 -4.92 -6.65 -5.17
CA ASN A 67 -5.23 -7.76 -4.27
C ASN A 67 -4.37 -8.99 -4.59
N ALA A 68 -4.24 -9.36 -5.86
CA ALA A 68 -3.45 -10.52 -6.27
C ALA A 68 -1.97 -10.35 -5.94
N LEU A 69 -1.40 -9.17 -6.14
CA LEU A 69 -0.02 -8.87 -5.73
C LEU A 69 0.11 -8.91 -4.21
N ALA A 70 -0.81 -8.30 -3.46
CA ALA A 70 -0.78 -8.29 -2.00
C ALA A 70 -0.88 -9.70 -1.39
N GLU A 71 -1.62 -10.62 -2.02
CA GLU A 71 -1.78 -12.01 -1.60
C GLU A 71 -0.70 -12.95 -2.21
N GLY A 72 0.16 -12.43 -3.09
CA GLY A 72 1.07 -13.24 -3.87
C GLY A 72 0.37 -14.25 -4.80
N ASN A 73 -0.87 -14.00 -5.21
CA ASN A 73 -1.67 -14.91 -6.03
C ASN A 73 -1.23 -14.86 -7.51
N ALA A 74 -0.35 -15.78 -7.91
CA ALA A 74 0.17 -15.88 -9.27
C ALA A 74 -0.91 -15.98 -10.35
N THR A 75 -2.01 -16.69 -10.07
CA THR A 75 -3.14 -16.81 -11.01
C THR A 75 -3.83 -15.46 -11.22
N GLY A 76 -4.11 -14.72 -10.15
CA GLY A 76 -4.71 -13.39 -10.24
C GLY A 76 -3.83 -12.40 -10.99
N VAL A 77 -2.52 -12.40 -10.72
CA VAL A 77 -1.55 -11.55 -11.45
C VAL A 77 -1.51 -11.93 -12.93
N THR A 78 -1.55 -13.24 -13.25
CA THR A 78 -1.63 -13.72 -14.63
C THR A 78 -2.87 -13.23 -15.34
N ASP A 79 -4.05 -13.35 -14.71
CA ASP A 79 -5.31 -12.93 -15.32
C ASP A 79 -5.31 -11.43 -15.65
N VAL A 80 -4.78 -10.59 -14.76
CA VAL A 80 -4.63 -9.15 -15.02
C VAL A 80 -3.57 -8.89 -16.09
N ALA A 81 -2.43 -9.59 -16.07
CA ALA A 81 -1.40 -9.45 -17.10
C ALA A 81 -1.98 -9.69 -18.51
N LEU A 82 -2.84 -10.70 -18.63
CA LEU A 82 -3.54 -11.02 -19.88
C LEU A 82 -4.57 -9.95 -20.27
N GLN A 83 -5.32 -9.42 -19.31
CA GLN A 83 -6.23 -8.30 -19.55
C GLN A 83 -5.47 -7.06 -20.04
N LEU A 84 -4.32 -6.76 -19.42
CA LEU A 84 -3.48 -5.63 -19.80
C LEU A 84 -2.90 -5.82 -21.20
N ALA A 85 -2.34 -6.99 -21.51
CA ALA A 85 -1.82 -7.31 -22.85
C ALA A 85 -2.90 -7.17 -23.94
N GLU A 86 -4.12 -7.64 -23.66
CA GLU A 86 -5.24 -7.49 -24.60
C GLU A 86 -5.71 -6.03 -24.73
N ALA A 87 -5.70 -5.27 -23.64
CA ALA A 87 -6.01 -3.85 -23.65
C ALA A 87 -4.99 -3.05 -24.49
N GLU A 88 -3.69 -3.31 -24.30
CA GLU A 88 -2.63 -2.67 -25.09
C GLU A 88 -2.74 -3.02 -26.58
N ARG A 89 -3.03 -4.30 -26.89
CA ARG A 89 -3.25 -4.76 -28.26
C ARG A 89 -4.43 -4.06 -28.94
N ILE A 90 -5.53 -3.84 -28.21
CA ILE A 90 -6.74 -3.19 -28.74
C ILE A 90 -6.56 -1.67 -28.85
N LEU A 91 -5.95 -1.04 -27.84
CA LEU A 91 -5.76 0.40 -27.77
C LEU A 91 -4.56 0.90 -28.59
N LEU A 92 -3.71 -0.02 -29.06
CA LEU A 92 -2.50 0.25 -29.84
C LEU A 92 -1.53 1.21 -29.13
N ARG A 93 -1.47 1.10 -27.80
CA ARG A 93 -0.55 1.85 -26.93
C ARG A 93 -0.35 1.12 -25.62
N ASN A 94 0.80 1.32 -24.99
CA ASN A 94 1.12 0.75 -23.69
C ASN A 94 0.47 1.57 -22.57
N HIS A 95 0.27 0.95 -21.41
CA HIS A 95 -0.14 1.66 -20.21
C HIS A 95 1.02 2.53 -19.67
N PRO A 96 0.79 3.77 -19.22
CA PRO A 96 1.87 4.73 -18.92
C PRO A 96 2.78 4.36 -17.73
N LYS A 97 2.39 3.38 -16.91
CA LYS A 97 3.09 3.01 -15.67
C LYS A 97 3.42 1.52 -15.54
N ILE A 98 2.85 0.67 -16.38
CA ILE A 98 3.05 -0.79 -16.30
C ILE A 98 3.04 -1.35 -17.71
N ASP A 99 4.11 -2.02 -18.12
CA ASP A 99 4.12 -2.79 -19.36
C ASP A 99 3.52 -4.19 -19.17
N SER A 100 2.70 -4.65 -20.13
CA SER A 100 2.10 -5.99 -20.04
C SER A 100 3.13 -7.12 -20.08
N ASN A 101 4.25 -6.97 -20.81
CA ASN A 101 5.28 -8.01 -20.85
C ASN A 101 5.97 -8.12 -19.50
N ARG A 102 6.23 -7.01 -18.82
CA ARG A 102 6.81 -7.01 -17.48
C ARG A 102 5.87 -7.68 -16.47
N LEU A 103 4.58 -7.35 -16.53
CA LEU A 103 3.56 -7.97 -15.67
C LEU A 103 3.43 -9.49 -15.95
N LEU A 104 3.56 -9.94 -17.20
CA LEU A 104 3.63 -11.35 -17.57
C LEU A 104 4.90 -12.05 -17.05
N GLN A 105 6.06 -11.39 -17.13
CA GLN A 105 7.31 -11.92 -16.56
C GLN A 105 7.21 -12.07 -15.04
N MET A 106 6.61 -11.10 -14.35
CA MET A 106 6.36 -11.19 -12.91
C MET A 106 5.39 -12.33 -12.59
N ALA A 107 4.28 -12.45 -13.34
CA ALA A 107 3.34 -13.55 -13.18
C ALA A 107 4.01 -14.92 -13.36
N MET A 108 4.90 -15.05 -14.36
CA MET A 108 5.74 -16.23 -14.55
C MET A 108 6.64 -16.48 -13.34
N LYS A 109 7.41 -15.48 -12.87
CA LYS A 109 8.28 -15.62 -11.69
C LYS A 109 7.50 -16.14 -10.48
N MET A 110 6.33 -15.55 -10.19
CA MET A 110 5.46 -15.98 -9.10
C MET A 110 4.96 -17.42 -9.27
N ALA A 111 4.56 -17.79 -10.50
CA ALA A 111 4.12 -19.15 -10.79
C ALA A 111 5.25 -20.18 -10.61
N VAL A 112 6.48 -19.83 -10.99
CA VAL A 112 7.66 -20.68 -10.74
C VAL A 112 7.93 -20.81 -9.24
N ASN A 113 7.91 -19.71 -8.49
CA ASN A 113 8.15 -19.71 -7.04
C ASN A 113 7.17 -20.64 -6.32
N LYS A 114 5.91 -20.64 -6.76
CA LYS A 114 4.83 -21.47 -6.19
C LYS A 114 4.70 -22.86 -6.80
N ASN A 115 5.57 -23.23 -7.75
CA ASN A 115 5.48 -24.48 -8.51
C ASN A 115 4.09 -24.70 -9.15
N ASP A 116 3.44 -23.62 -9.59
CA ASP A 116 2.11 -23.65 -10.18
C ASP A 116 2.18 -24.04 -11.67
N LYS A 117 2.24 -25.36 -11.91
CA LYS A 117 2.37 -25.95 -13.25
C LYS A 117 1.21 -25.60 -14.17
N ASP A 118 0.00 -25.49 -13.62
CA ASP A 118 -1.19 -25.18 -14.39
C ASP A 118 -1.10 -23.74 -14.92
N ASN A 119 -0.67 -22.81 -14.07
CA ASN A 119 -0.51 -21.42 -14.47
C ASN A 119 0.67 -21.20 -15.44
N LEU A 120 1.78 -21.93 -15.26
CA LEU A 120 2.88 -21.93 -16.23
C LEU A 120 2.45 -22.45 -17.61
N ALA A 121 1.62 -23.51 -17.66
CA ALA A 121 1.07 -24.02 -18.91
C ALA A 121 0.14 -23.00 -19.59
N ARG A 122 -0.68 -22.28 -18.81
CA ARG A 122 -1.54 -21.19 -19.31
C ARG A 122 -0.70 -20.06 -19.90
N LEU A 123 0.32 -19.58 -19.19
CA LEU A 123 1.24 -18.55 -19.66
C LEU A 123 1.95 -18.98 -20.95
N ASN A 124 2.42 -20.23 -21.05
CA ASN A 124 3.10 -20.74 -22.24
C ASN A 124 2.17 -20.78 -23.45
N LYS A 125 0.91 -21.20 -23.25
CA LYS A 125 -0.10 -21.19 -24.31
C LYS A 125 -0.34 -19.76 -24.84
N VAL A 126 -0.41 -18.77 -23.95
CA VAL A 126 -0.60 -17.38 -24.37
C VAL A 126 0.64 -16.87 -25.09
N ALA A 127 1.84 -17.07 -24.53
CA ALA A 127 3.09 -16.62 -25.15
C ALA A 127 3.25 -17.15 -26.59
N LYS A 128 2.88 -18.43 -26.81
CA LYS A 128 2.85 -19.03 -28.15
C LYS A 128 1.76 -18.42 -29.05
N ALA A 129 0.58 -18.13 -28.51
CA ALA A 129 -0.50 -17.51 -29.27
C ALA A 129 -0.18 -16.06 -29.69
N THR A 130 0.61 -15.34 -28.89
CA THR A 130 1.04 -13.96 -29.17
C THR A 130 2.37 -13.88 -29.92
N ASN A 131 3.01 -15.02 -30.22
CA ASN A 131 4.36 -15.11 -30.82
C ASN A 131 5.44 -14.36 -30.00
N ASN A 132 5.33 -14.35 -28.68
CA ASN A 132 6.37 -13.83 -27.81
C ASN A 132 7.44 -14.90 -27.57
N GLU A 133 8.43 -14.96 -28.45
CA GLU A 133 9.51 -15.96 -28.42
C GLU A 133 10.35 -15.87 -27.15
N GLU A 134 10.57 -14.65 -26.65
CA GLU A 134 11.34 -14.42 -25.42
C GLU A 134 10.64 -15.02 -24.21
N LEU A 135 9.36 -14.68 -23.99
CA LEU A 135 8.57 -15.22 -22.89
C LEU A 135 8.40 -16.74 -23.01
N THR A 136 8.25 -17.25 -24.23
CA THR A 136 8.18 -18.70 -24.49
C THR A 136 9.46 -19.40 -24.07
N SER A 137 10.62 -18.88 -24.46
CA SER A 137 11.94 -19.41 -24.07
C SER A 137 12.14 -19.38 -22.55
N GLN A 138 11.77 -18.27 -21.91
CA GLN A 138 11.85 -18.13 -20.45
C GLN A 138 10.93 -19.14 -19.73
N LEU A 139 9.71 -19.36 -20.23
CA LEU A 139 8.77 -20.34 -19.66
C LEU A 139 9.25 -21.79 -19.87
N GLU A 140 9.85 -22.10 -21.02
CA GLU A 140 10.42 -23.42 -21.28
C GLU A 140 11.64 -23.67 -20.37
N ALA A 141 12.53 -22.68 -20.20
CA ALA A 141 13.62 -22.77 -19.23
C ALA A 141 13.10 -22.90 -17.79
N ALA A 142 12.09 -22.10 -17.42
CA ALA A 142 11.49 -22.12 -16.09
C ALA A 142 10.79 -23.45 -15.77
N THR A 143 10.12 -24.08 -16.74
CA THR A 143 9.49 -25.40 -16.55
C THR A 143 10.51 -26.52 -16.45
N MET A 144 11.66 -26.40 -17.13
CA MET A 144 12.79 -27.34 -16.96
C MET A 144 13.51 -27.17 -15.62
N LEU A 145 13.78 -25.93 -15.22
CA LEU A 145 14.55 -25.60 -14.00
C LEU A 145 13.71 -25.64 -12.72
N GLY A 146 12.40 -25.40 -12.84
CA GLY A 146 11.46 -25.25 -11.72
C GLY A 146 11.32 -26.49 -10.84
N GLY A 147 11.85 -27.64 -11.23
CA GLY A 147 11.89 -28.83 -10.38
C GLY A 147 13.16 -29.02 -9.56
N GLU A 148 14.29 -28.43 -9.96
CA GLU A 148 15.61 -28.89 -9.47
C GLU A 148 16.58 -27.78 -9.03
N SER A 149 16.42 -26.52 -9.47
CA SER A 149 17.53 -25.56 -9.43
C SER A 149 17.39 -24.35 -8.52
N ARG A 150 16.31 -24.21 -7.75
CA ARG A 150 16.32 -23.24 -6.67
C ARG A 150 16.94 -23.91 -5.47
N ALA A 151 18.05 -23.34 -4.97
CA ALA A 151 18.50 -23.62 -3.62
C ALA A 151 17.32 -23.26 -2.71
N ILE A 152 16.52 -24.28 -2.38
CA ILE A 152 15.43 -24.16 -1.43
C ILE A 152 16.15 -23.73 -0.16
N ILE A 153 16.04 -22.44 0.19
CA ILE A 153 16.49 -22.00 1.50
C ILE A 153 15.74 -22.92 2.47
N PRO A 154 16.46 -23.76 3.23
CA PRO A 154 15.80 -24.69 4.11
C PRO A 154 14.84 -23.91 5.01
N PRO A 155 13.67 -24.48 5.33
CA PRO A 155 12.75 -23.82 6.24
C PRO A 155 13.50 -23.46 7.52
N ALA A 156 13.17 -22.31 8.11
CA ALA A 156 13.82 -21.85 9.33
C ALA A 156 13.75 -22.96 10.40
N GLU A 157 14.87 -23.21 11.07
CA GLU A 157 14.89 -24.11 12.22
C GLU A 157 14.21 -23.39 13.39
N ILE A 158 12.92 -23.70 13.59
CA ILE A 158 12.12 -23.14 14.67
C ILE A 158 12.35 -24.00 15.91
N ASN A 159 12.95 -23.41 16.95
CA ASN A 159 13.07 -24.08 18.24
C ASN A 159 11.70 -24.21 18.90
N VAL A 160 11.48 -25.29 19.64
CA VAL A 160 10.21 -25.52 20.37
C VAL A 160 9.93 -24.39 21.36
N ASP A 161 10.99 -23.75 21.87
CA ASP A 161 10.90 -22.64 22.81
C ASP A 161 10.70 -21.26 22.15
N THR A 162 10.69 -21.18 20.81
CA THR A 162 10.46 -19.92 20.10
C THR A 162 9.01 -19.45 20.31
N PRO A 163 8.79 -18.23 20.82
CA PRO A 163 7.46 -17.70 21.00
C PRO A 163 6.67 -17.64 19.69
N PRO A 164 5.37 -17.95 19.69
CA PRO A 164 4.55 -17.92 18.47
C PRO A 164 4.47 -16.53 17.83
N GLU A 165 4.59 -15.47 18.61
CA GLU A 165 4.68 -14.09 18.14
C GLU A 165 5.91 -13.85 17.26
N ASP A 166 7.07 -14.41 17.63
CA ASP A 166 8.31 -14.27 16.85
C ASP A 166 8.22 -15.03 15.53
N VAL A 167 7.60 -16.21 15.55
CA VAL A 167 7.35 -16.99 14.33
C VAL A 167 6.40 -16.25 13.39
N ALA A 168 5.34 -15.63 13.93
CA ALA A 168 4.40 -14.84 13.13
C ALA A 168 5.08 -13.60 12.53
N ALA A 169 5.88 -12.88 13.31
CA ALA A 169 6.63 -11.71 12.84
C ALA A 169 7.68 -12.08 11.78
N ALA A 170 8.40 -13.20 11.97
CA ALA A 170 9.35 -13.70 10.97
C ALA A 170 8.66 -14.15 9.68
N GLN A 171 7.48 -14.77 9.78
CA GLN A 171 6.69 -15.13 8.59
C GLN A 171 6.23 -13.88 7.83
N GLU A 172 5.75 -12.86 8.53
CA GLU A 172 5.33 -11.60 7.92
C GLU A 172 6.50 -10.91 7.20
N LEU A 173 7.69 -10.85 7.81
CA LEU A 173 8.90 -10.35 7.16
C LEU A 173 9.28 -11.19 5.95
N ALA A 174 9.19 -12.52 6.04
CA ALA A 174 9.47 -13.41 4.92
C ALA A 174 8.51 -13.19 3.75
N ASP A 175 7.22 -12.98 4.01
CA ASP A 175 6.21 -12.68 3.00
C ASP A 175 6.47 -11.30 2.35
N ASN A 176 6.93 -10.32 3.12
CA ASN A 176 7.32 -9.01 2.60
C ASN A 176 8.59 -9.08 1.73
N ILE A 177 9.56 -9.91 2.11
CA ILE A 177 10.77 -10.16 1.29
C ILE A 177 10.37 -10.82 -0.03
N GLU A 178 9.52 -11.85 -0.01
CA GLU A 178 9.04 -12.52 -1.23
C GLU A 178 8.26 -11.55 -2.13
N LEU A 179 7.42 -10.69 -1.54
CA LEU A 179 6.70 -9.66 -2.28
C LEU A 179 7.67 -8.68 -2.95
N ALA A 180 8.63 -8.13 -2.21
CA ALA A 180 9.63 -7.19 -2.72
C ALA A 180 10.48 -7.83 -3.83
N GLU A 181 10.87 -9.10 -3.68
CA GLU A 181 11.54 -9.87 -4.73
C GLU A 181 10.70 -9.98 -6.01
N ASN A 182 9.43 -10.36 -5.86
CA ASN A 182 8.52 -10.58 -6.98
C ASN A 182 8.28 -9.30 -7.79
N ILE A 183 8.16 -8.14 -7.12
CA ILE A 183 7.98 -6.83 -7.77
C ILE A 183 9.31 -6.14 -8.13
N SER A 184 10.45 -6.78 -7.81
CA SER A 184 11.79 -6.23 -8.05
C SER A 184 12.08 -4.90 -7.33
N ASP A 185 11.52 -4.72 -6.14
CA ASP A 185 11.76 -3.56 -5.28
C ASP A 185 13.00 -3.75 -4.39
N ARG A 186 14.16 -3.37 -4.94
CA ARG A 186 15.44 -3.42 -4.22
C ARG A 186 15.49 -2.46 -3.03
N LYS A 187 14.77 -1.34 -3.08
CA LYS A 187 14.77 -0.35 -2.01
C LYS A 187 14.09 -0.94 -0.77
N THR A 188 12.92 -1.54 -0.94
CA THR A 188 12.21 -2.22 0.16
C THR A 188 13.00 -3.40 0.70
N LEU A 189 13.76 -4.14 -0.12
CA LEU A 189 14.68 -5.17 0.41
C LEU A 189 15.74 -4.59 1.35
N GLY A 190 16.30 -3.42 1.02
CA GLY A 190 17.24 -2.70 1.89
C GLY A 190 16.60 -2.23 3.20
N GLU A 191 15.37 -1.72 3.15
CA GLU A 191 14.60 -1.33 4.33
C GLU A 191 14.29 -2.54 5.23
N LEU A 192 13.81 -3.64 4.64
CA LEU A 192 13.54 -4.90 5.35
C LEU A 192 14.80 -5.46 6.03
N ARG A 193 15.99 -5.29 5.43
CA ARG A 193 17.25 -5.70 6.05
C ARG A 193 17.52 -4.92 7.35
N VAL A 194 17.24 -3.62 7.35
CA VAL A 194 17.38 -2.79 8.55
C VAL A 194 16.37 -3.24 9.61
N ASP A 195 15.11 -3.46 9.20
CA ASP A 195 14.04 -3.92 10.10
C ASP A 195 14.37 -5.26 10.76
N VAL A 196 14.90 -6.22 9.99
CA VAL A 196 15.40 -7.50 10.53
C VAL A 196 16.52 -7.27 11.54
N GLY A 197 17.45 -6.35 11.26
CA GLY A 197 18.56 -6.02 12.15
C GLY A 197 18.12 -5.49 13.51
N ILE A 198 17.15 -4.57 13.52
CA ILE A 198 16.64 -3.93 14.75
C ILE A 198 15.55 -4.73 15.47
N SER A 199 14.97 -5.74 14.82
CA SER A 199 13.92 -6.58 15.43
C SER A 199 14.43 -7.31 16.68
N GLU A 200 13.52 -7.68 17.59
CA GLU A 200 13.84 -8.50 18.77
C GLU A 200 13.84 -10.02 18.47
N LEU A 201 13.81 -10.40 17.18
CA LEU A 201 13.73 -11.80 16.77
C LEU A 201 14.96 -12.61 17.22
N PRO A 202 14.78 -13.90 17.52
CA PRO A 202 15.87 -14.85 17.72
C PRO A 202 16.90 -14.85 16.58
N GLU A 203 18.18 -15.01 16.91
CA GLU A 203 19.31 -14.91 15.96
C GLU A 203 19.22 -15.92 14.81
N ASN A 204 18.67 -17.11 15.06
CA ASN A 204 18.42 -18.12 14.03
C ASN A 204 17.42 -17.62 12.97
N LEU A 205 16.35 -16.93 13.39
CA LEU A 205 15.37 -16.36 12.47
C LEU A 205 15.93 -15.15 11.72
N LYS A 206 16.69 -14.28 12.40
CA LYS A 206 17.40 -13.16 11.74
C LYS A 206 18.36 -13.65 10.66
N THR A 207 19.15 -14.68 10.95
CA THR A 207 20.08 -15.29 9.98
C THR A 207 19.33 -15.84 8.78
N TRP A 208 18.22 -16.55 9.01
CA TRP A 208 17.39 -17.08 7.93
C TRP A 208 16.76 -15.98 7.07
N LEU A 209 16.21 -14.93 7.69
CA LEU A 209 15.65 -13.76 6.98
C LEU A 209 16.73 -13.03 6.17
N ASN A 210 17.92 -12.80 6.73
CA ASN A 210 19.03 -12.20 6.00
C ASN A 210 19.46 -13.04 4.81
N SER A 211 19.51 -14.37 4.95
CA SER A 211 19.78 -15.26 3.80
C SER A 211 18.71 -15.16 2.72
N LYS A 212 17.43 -14.95 3.09
CA LYS A 212 16.36 -14.69 2.13
C LYS A 212 16.54 -13.36 1.42
N ILE A 213 16.89 -12.30 2.14
CA ILE A 213 17.16 -10.98 1.54
C ILE A 213 18.35 -11.06 0.59
N ASP A 214 19.44 -11.75 0.98
CA ASP A 214 20.62 -11.93 0.12
C ASP A 214 20.25 -12.65 -1.19
N GLN A 215 19.39 -13.68 -1.12
CA GLN A 215 18.90 -14.38 -2.31
C GLN A 215 18.00 -13.48 -3.17
N ALA A 216 17.10 -12.72 -2.56
CA ALA A 216 16.21 -11.80 -3.25
C ALA A 216 16.99 -10.67 -3.94
N GLU A 217 18.00 -10.09 -3.29
CA GLU A 217 18.87 -9.07 -3.90
C GLU A 217 19.64 -9.62 -5.11
N GLN A 218 20.08 -10.88 -5.06
CA GLN A 218 20.72 -11.54 -6.20
C GLN A 218 19.76 -11.76 -7.39
N SER A 219 18.47 -12.01 -7.12
CA SER A 219 17.48 -12.27 -8.16
C SER A 219 16.90 -11.00 -8.79
N VAL A 220 16.84 -9.90 -8.03
CA VAL A 220 16.33 -8.60 -8.50
C VAL A 220 17.34 -7.87 -9.41
N GLY A 221 18.65 -8.03 -9.19
CA GLY A 221 19.69 -7.34 -9.97
C GLY A 221 19.94 -5.90 -9.50
N GLU A 222 20.81 -5.16 -10.20
CA GLU A 222 21.24 -3.78 -9.84
C GLU A 222 20.36 -2.66 -10.40
N GLU A 223 19.51 -2.95 -11.37
CA GLU A 223 18.72 -1.93 -12.04
C GLU A 223 17.49 -1.53 -11.23
N VAL A 224 17.36 -0.24 -10.93
CA VAL A 224 16.16 0.34 -10.29
C VAL A 224 15.15 0.61 -11.40
N ASP A 225 14.05 -0.13 -11.36
CA ASP A 225 12.98 -0.09 -12.35
C ASP A 225 11.88 0.87 -11.89
N GLU A 226 11.58 1.92 -12.67
CA GLU A 226 10.48 2.86 -12.36
C GLU A 226 9.13 2.14 -12.23
N GLU A 227 8.96 1.01 -12.93
CA GLU A 227 7.76 0.18 -12.81
C GLU A 227 7.69 -0.53 -11.45
N ALA A 228 8.82 -0.88 -10.84
CA ALA A 228 8.84 -1.48 -9.51
C ALA A 228 8.30 -0.49 -8.47
N GLU A 229 8.71 0.79 -8.53
CA GLU A 229 8.15 1.84 -7.66
C GLU A 229 6.64 2.00 -7.86
N ALA A 230 6.20 1.95 -9.12
CA ALA A 230 4.79 2.02 -9.48
C ALA A 230 4.00 0.87 -8.83
N LEU A 231 4.49 -0.37 -8.96
CA LEU A 231 3.89 -1.56 -8.36
C LEU A 231 3.92 -1.51 -6.82
N THR A 232 5.01 -1.06 -6.22
CA THR A 232 5.11 -0.87 -4.76
C THR A 232 4.07 0.11 -4.26
N SER A 233 3.85 1.23 -4.96
CA SER A 233 2.83 2.21 -4.59
C SER A 233 1.42 1.62 -4.58
N LEU A 234 1.13 0.73 -5.54
CA LEU A 234 -0.16 0.04 -5.64
C LEU A 234 -0.36 -0.98 -4.52
N VAL A 235 0.66 -1.79 -4.24
CA VAL A 235 0.58 -2.81 -3.19
C VAL A 235 0.49 -2.15 -1.81
N GLY A 236 1.25 -1.08 -1.58
CA GLY A 236 1.18 -0.28 -0.37
C GLY A 236 -0.21 0.32 -0.13
N ALA A 237 -0.90 0.77 -1.18
CA ALA A 237 -2.27 1.26 -1.08
C ALA A 237 -3.28 0.16 -0.72
N SER A 238 -3.11 -1.06 -1.23
CA SER A 238 -3.99 -2.20 -0.90
C SER A 238 -3.84 -2.66 0.54
N ARG A 239 -2.59 -2.75 1.03
CA ARG A 239 -2.29 -3.18 2.41
C ARG A 239 -2.55 -2.10 3.48
N GLY A 240 -3.17 -0.98 3.11
CA GLY A 240 -3.53 0.08 4.06
C GLY A 240 -2.36 0.91 4.56
N GLY A 241 -1.30 1.08 3.75
CA GLY A 241 -0.13 1.91 4.07
C GLY A 241 0.90 1.24 4.97
N PHE A 242 0.82 -0.08 5.14
CA PHE A 242 1.66 -0.83 6.09
C PHE A 242 3.16 -0.84 5.72
N LEU A 243 3.49 -0.95 4.43
CA LEU A 243 4.89 -1.14 3.99
C LEU A 243 5.80 0.08 4.20
N GLY A 244 5.26 1.28 4.44
CA GLY A 244 6.05 2.50 4.56
C GLY A 244 6.20 3.05 5.99
N ASN A 245 5.57 2.45 7.00
CA ASN A 245 5.51 3.02 8.36
C ASN A 245 5.43 1.93 9.46
N PHE A 246 6.16 0.83 9.31
CA PHE A 246 6.25 -0.18 10.36
C PHE A 246 7.20 0.28 11.48
N LYS A 247 6.77 1.24 12.30
CA LYS A 247 7.30 1.36 13.66
C LYS A 247 6.68 0.22 14.46
N LEU A 248 7.48 -0.79 14.80
CA LEU A 248 7.18 -1.74 15.87
C LEU A 248 6.62 -0.94 17.05
N LYS A 249 5.34 -1.09 17.33
CA LYS A 249 4.78 -0.51 18.56
C LYS A 249 5.50 -1.18 19.70
N GLU A 250 6.26 -0.42 20.48
CA GLU A 250 6.72 -0.85 21.80
C GLU A 250 5.53 -1.50 22.51
N SER A 251 5.67 -2.78 22.83
CA SER A 251 4.60 -3.55 23.45
C SER A 251 4.36 -2.96 24.84
N GLU A 252 3.29 -2.17 25.01
CA GLU A 252 2.77 -1.88 26.33
C GLU A 252 2.38 -3.21 26.98
N THR A 253 3.15 -3.61 27.98
CA THR A 253 2.98 -4.84 28.74
C THR A 253 1.60 -4.85 29.40
N ILE A 254 0.61 -5.50 28.78
CA ILE A 254 -0.69 -5.75 29.41
C ILE A 254 -0.52 -6.93 30.36
N ILE A 255 -0.21 -6.63 31.63
CA ILE A 255 -0.24 -7.61 32.71
C ILE A 255 -1.71 -7.95 33.00
N GLY A 256 -2.18 -9.08 32.47
CA GLY A 256 -3.47 -9.69 32.80
C GLY A 256 -3.27 -11.01 33.58
N PRO A 257 -4.16 -11.35 34.54
CA PRO A 257 -4.02 -12.54 35.38
C PRO A 257 -4.28 -13.88 34.64
N ALA A 258 -3.72 -14.94 35.23
CA ALA A 258 -3.60 -16.32 34.74
C ALA A 258 -4.92 -17.05 34.37
N PRO A 259 -4.87 -18.15 33.58
CA PRO A 259 -5.98 -18.63 32.77
C PRO A 259 -6.93 -19.57 33.53
N GLY A 260 -8.20 -19.20 33.59
CA GLY A 260 -9.33 -20.08 33.91
C GLY A 260 -10.31 -20.09 32.74
N TRP A 261 -10.52 -21.27 32.14
CA TRP A 261 -11.60 -21.67 31.22
C TRP A 261 -12.33 -20.53 30.47
N ASN A 262 -11.89 -20.20 29.26
CA ASN A 262 -12.57 -19.25 28.38
C ASN A 262 -13.72 -19.93 27.61
N PRO A 263 -14.99 -19.47 27.74
CA PRO A 263 -16.04 -19.89 26.82
C PRO A 263 -15.72 -19.41 25.39
N PRO A 264 -16.26 -20.07 24.34
CA PRO A 264 -15.99 -19.70 22.95
C PRO A 264 -16.24 -18.20 22.75
N PRO A 265 -15.32 -17.49 22.06
CA PRO A 265 -15.44 -16.06 21.90
C PRO A 265 -16.79 -15.75 21.24
N LYS A 266 -17.60 -14.94 21.92
CA LYS A 266 -18.73 -14.26 21.26
C LYS A 266 -18.13 -13.53 20.08
N THR A 267 -18.36 -14.04 18.87
CA THR A 267 -17.93 -13.43 17.62
C THR A 267 -18.29 -11.96 17.67
N GLN A 268 -17.30 -11.09 17.88
CA GLN A 268 -17.52 -9.67 17.77
C GLN A 268 -17.90 -9.43 16.31
N PRO A 269 -19.03 -8.77 16.02
CA PRO A 269 -19.37 -8.45 14.64
C PRO A 269 -18.21 -7.64 14.03
N PRO A 270 -17.85 -7.87 12.76
CA PRO A 270 -16.74 -7.17 12.12
C PRO A 270 -16.88 -5.66 12.33
N LYS A 271 -15.77 -5.01 12.68
CA LYS A 271 -15.69 -3.55 12.81
C LYS A 271 -15.94 -2.94 11.42
N TYR A 272 -17.20 -2.66 11.11
CA TYR A 272 -17.57 -2.06 9.83
C TYR A 272 -17.01 -0.64 9.78
N GLN A 273 -16.07 -0.41 8.86
CA GLN A 273 -15.63 0.93 8.48
C GLN A 273 -16.86 1.66 7.90
N GLY A 274 -17.35 2.68 8.60
CA GLY A 274 -18.52 3.46 8.17
C GLY A 274 -18.36 3.95 6.71
N ALA A 275 -19.48 4.22 6.02
CA ALA A 275 -19.46 4.60 4.61
C ALA A 275 -18.34 5.63 4.32
N SER A 276 -17.44 5.28 3.40
CA SER A 276 -16.27 6.09 3.07
C SER A 276 -16.69 7.51 2.71
N GLY A 277 -15.83 8.50 3.03
CA GLY A 277 -16.14 9.90 2.80
C GLY A 277 -16.55 10.20 1.35
N ASN A 278 -15.98 9.47 0.39
CA ASN A 278 -16.27 9.59 -1.04
C ASN A 278 -17.71 9.19 -1.38
N ARG A 279 -18.22 8.10 -0.78
CA ARG A 279 -19.61 7.67 -0.99
C ARG A 279 -20.61 8.71 -0.47
N MET A 280 -20.34 9.33 0.68
CA MET A 280 -21.21 10.38 1.23
C MET A 280 -21.18 11.64 0.35
N LYS A 281 -20.00 12.05 -0.16
CA LYS A 281 -19.86 13.16 -1.11
C LYS A 281 -20.66 12.94 -2.39
N ASN A 282 -20.62 11.74 -2.98
CA ASN A 282 -21.37 11.40 -4.19
C ASN A 282 -22.90 11.45 -3.98
N LEU A 283 -23.36 11.24 -2.75
CA LEU A 283 -24.77 11.40 -2.37
C LEU A 283 -25.16 12.86 -2.07
N GLY A 284 -24.25 13.81 -2.32
CA GLY A 284 -24.45 15.25 -2.09
C GLY A 284 -24.30 15.69 -0.63
N TYR A 285 -23.73 14.85 0.23
CA TYR A 285 -23.42 15.24 1.61
C TYR A 285 -22.08 15.96 1.68
N ARG A 286 -22.00 16.98 2.55
CA ARG A 286 -20.76 17.68 2.89
C ARG A 286 -20.50 17.54 4.39
N LYS A 287 -19.22 17.50 4.77
CA LYS A 287 -18.82 17.58 6.19
C LYS A 287 -19.09 19.01 6.67
N PHE A 288 -19.76 19.16 7.80
CA PHE A 288 -20.01 20.45 8.43
C PHE A 288 -19.39 20.42 9.81
N ASN A 289 -18.44 21.32 10.06
CA ASN A 289 -17.77 21.41 11.37
C ASN A 289 -18.67 22.07 12.43
N ASP A 290 -19.64 22.89 12.00
CA ASP A 290 -20.50 23.66 12.90
C ASP A 290 -21.76 22.90 13.37
N VAL A 291 -21.87 21.61 13.06
CA VAL A 291 -23.02 20.79 13.45
C VAL A 291 -22.59 19.73 14.46
N ASN A 292 -23.18 19.78 15.65
CA ASN A 292 -22.95 18.80 16.70
C ASN A 292 -24.25 18.07 17.04
N ILE A 293 -24.17 16.76 17.19
CA ILE A 293 -25.25 15.92 17.70
C ILE A 293 -24.71 15.19 18.94
N ASN A 294 -25.30 15.46 20.10
CA ASN A 294 -24.87 14.83 21.33
C ASN A 294 -25.42 13.39 21.47
N LYS A 295 -24.96 12.65 22.49
CA LYS A 295 -25.43 11.27 22.75
C LYS A 295 -26.94 11.16 22.95
N GLY A 296 -27.58 12.23 23.44
CA GLY A 296 -29.02 12.33 23.62
C GLY A 296 -29.81 12.67 22.35
N GLY A 297 -29.16 12.85 21.20
CA GLY A 297 -29.81 13.24 19.94
C GLY A 297 -30.10 14.73 19.80
N ARG A 298 -29.63 15.59 20.72
CA ARG A 298 -29.79 17.04 20.63
C ARG A 298 -28.88 17.58 19.53
N VAL A 299 -29.45 18.28 18.55
CA VAL A 299 -28.73 18.86 17.40
C VAL A 299 -28.48 20.35 17.65
N THR A 300 -27.24 20.79 17.52
CA THR A 300 -26.86 22.21 17.48
C THR A 300 -26.20 22.55 16.15
N ILE A 301 -26.51 23.73 15.61
CA ILE A 301 -25.94 24.27 14.37
C ILE A 301 -25.43 25.67 14.68
N GLY A 302 -24.12 25.91 14.55
CA GLY A 302 -23.48 27.18 14.93
C GLY A 302 -23.72 27.53 16.41
N GLY A 303 -23.64 26.53 17.29
CA GLY A 303 -23.87 26.70 18.73
C GLY A 303 -25.34 26.86 19.17
N LYS A 304 -26.29 27.07 18.25
CA LYS A 304 -27.72 27.23 18.56
C LYS A 304 -28.46 25.90 18.45
N TYR A 305 -29.43 25.68 19.34
CA TYR A 305 -30.27 24.49 19.31
C TYR A 305 -31.15 24.47 18.06
N ALA A 306 -31.02 23.41 17.25
CA ALA A 306 -31.75 23.25 16.00
C ALA A 306 -32.92 22.26 16.11
N GLY A 307 -32.83 21.26 17.00
CA GLY A 307 -33.88 20.28 17.24
C GLY A 307 -33.36 18.93 17.76
N GLN A 308 -34.22 17.92 17.74
CA GLN A 308 -33.94 16.58 18.23
C GLN A 308 -33.84 15.58 17.07
N ALA A 309 -32.69 14.91 16.93
CA ALA A 309 -32.47 13.86 15.95
C ALA A 309 -33.12 12.54 16.36
N LYS A 310 -33.67 11.81 15.39
CA LYS A 310 -34.21 10.48 15.59
C LYS A 310 -33.10 9.44 15.47
N LYS A 311 -32.88 8.66 16.54
CA LYS A 311 -32.01 7.48 16.51
C LYS A 311 -32.67 6.41 15.65
N THR A 312 -32.01 5.99 14.58
CA THR A 312 -32.51 4.99 13.63
C THR A 312 -31.53 3.84 13.56
N TYR A 313 -32.02 2.60 13.50
CA TYR A 313 -31.21 1.40 13.32
C TYR A 313 -31.14 1.05 11.83
N ASN A 314 -29.94 0.84 11.30
CA ASN A 314 -29.76 0.33 9.95
C ASN A 314 -29.56 -1.20 10.03
N PRO A 315 -30.52 -2.02 9.55
CA PRO A 315 -30.42 -3.48 9.65
C PRO A 315 -29.27 -4.05 8.81
N ARG A 316 -28.88 -3.37 7.72
CA ARG A 316 -27.79 -3.83 6.84
C ARG A 316 -26.42 -3.65 7.47
N THR A 317 -26.19 -2.53 8.16
CA THR A 317 -24.89 -2.24 8.80
C THR A 317 -24.87 -2.60 10.29
N LYS A 318 -26.02 -3.01 10.86
CA LYS A 318 -26.23 -3.28 12.28
C LYS A 318 -25.81 -2.13 13.20
N GLN A 319 -25.87 -0.88 12.72
CA GLN A 319 -25.46 0.31 13.46
C GLN A 319 -26.63 1.27 13.67
N HIS A 320 -26.58 1.99 14.80
CA HIS A 320 -27.44 3.14 15.03
C HIS A 320 -26.82 4.41 14.45
N TYR A 321 -27.66 5.27 13.89
CA TYR A 321 -27.28 6.61 13.46
C TYR A 321 -28.35 7.62 13.88
N TYR A 322 -27.96 8.87 14.03
CA TYR A 322 -28.88 9.98 14.28
C TYR A 322 -29.27 10.62 12.94
N ASN A 323 -30.57 10.80 12.73
CA ASN A 323 -31.10 11.45 11.53
C ASN A 323 -31.94 12.66 11.94
N PHE A 324 -31.65 13.81 11.37
CA PHE A 324 -32.36 15.06 11.63
C PHE A 324 -32.68 15.78 10.32
N ASN A 325 -33.95 16.14 10.15
CA ASN A 325 -34.40 16.94 9.01
C ASN A 325 -34.54 18.39 9.46
N THR A 326 -33.87 19.32 8.77
CA THR A 326 -33.97 20.75 9.04
C THR A 326 -35.27 21.30 8.48
N LYS A 327 -35.75 22.44 9.02
CA LYS A 327 -36.97 23.12 8.52
C LYS A 327 -36.87 23.52 7.04
N LYS A 328 -35.65 23.71 6.52
CA LYS A 328 -35.39 24.05 5.11
C LYS A 328 -35.24 22.81 4.20
N GLY A 329 -35.62 21.63 4.69
CA GLY A 329 -35.55 20.37 3.94
C GLY A 329 -34.14 19.78 3.79
N GLY A 330 -33.15 20.29 4.55
CA GLY A 330 -31.82 19.68 4.62
C GLY A 330 -31.82 18.45 5.53
N ARG A 331 -30.89 17.52 5.32
CA ARG A 331 -30.79 16.29 6.11
C ARG A 331 -29.41 16.18 6.74
N ILE A 332 -29.39 15.98 8.06
CA ILE A 332 -28.19 15.80 8.87
C ILE A 332 -28.15 14.36 9.37
N VAL A 333 -27.02 13.68 9.15
CA VAL A 333 -26.80 12.30 9.59
C VAL A 333 -25.50 12.22 10.38
N GLN A 334 -25.55 11.69 11.60
CA GLN A 334 -24.36 11.34 12.37
C GLN A 334 -24.23 9.82 12.48
N GLN A 335 -23.11 9.30 12.01
CA GLN A 335 -22.76 7.88 12.11
C GLN A 335 -22.24 7.54 13.52
N SER A 336 -22.20 6.24 13.85
CA SER A 336 -21.71 5.75 15.16
C SER A 336 -20.26 6.15 15.47
N ASN A 337 -19.46 6.44 14.45
CA ASN A 337 -18.09 6.97 14.55
C ASN A 337 -18.02 8.47 14.88
N GLY A 338 -19.15 9.13 15.14
CA GLY A 338 -19.22 10.56 15.47
C GLY A 338 -19.16 11.51 14.27
N LYS A 339 -18.87 11.03 13.05
CA LYS A 339 -18.82 11.88 11.86
C LYS A 339 -20.22 12.37 11.47
N VAL A 340 -20.36 13.69 11.31
CA VAL A 340 -21.61 14.37 10.94
C VAL A 340 -21.57 14.78 9.47
N TRP A 341 -22.63 14.45 8.75
CA TRP A 341 -22.79 14.72 7.33
C TRP A 341 -24.08 15.50 7.08
N VAL A 342 -24.01 16.54 6.23
CA VAL A 342 -25.16 17.40 5.91
C VAL A 342 -25.42 17.41 4.42
N ARG A 343 -26.66 17.14 4.03
CA ARG A 343 -27.16 17.33 2.67
C ARG A 343 -28.09 18.56 2.66
N PRO A 344 -27.75 19.64 1.92
CA PRO A 344 -28.61 20.82 1.86
C PRO A 344 -29.95 20.49 1.20
N GLY A 345 -31.02 21.18 1.63
CA GLY A 345 -32.35 21.03 1.03
C GLY A 345 -32.39 21.62 -0.37
N GLN A 346 -33.32 21.16 -1.22
CA GLN A 346 -33.41 21.57 -2.63
C GLN A 346 -33.58 23.09 -2.81
N GLN A 347 -34.25 23.78 -1.87
CA GLN A 347 -34.41 25.25 -1.95
C GLN A 347 -33.10 26.03 -1.78
N GLN A 348 -32.11 25.49 -1.06
CA GLN A 348 -30.79 26.13 -0.93
C GLN A 348 -29.88 25.87 -2.14
N GLN A 349 -30.10 24.76 -2.86
CA GLN A 349 -29.31 24.45 -4.06
C GLN A 349 -29.59 25.46 -5.19
N GLN A 350 -30.85 25.93 -5.33
CA GLN A 350 -31.22 26.94 -6.32
C GLN A 350 -30.62 28.32 -6.02
N GLN A 351 -30.54 28.72 -4.74
CA GLN A 351 -29.94 30.01 -4.36
C GLN A 351 -28.42 30.05 -4.57
N ASN A 352 -27.71 28.93 -4.37
CA ASN A 352 -26.27 28.86 -4.62
C ASN A 352 -25.92 28.80 -6.12
N GLN A 353 -26.81 28.28 -6.97
CA GLN A 353 -26.60 28.28 -8.43
C GLN A 353 -26.82 29.67 -9.05
N GLY A 354 -27.67 30.50 -8.46
CA GLY A 354 -27.93 31.87 -8.95
C GLY A 354 -26.79 32.87 -8.71
N PHE A 355 -25.80 32.56 -7.87
CA PHE A 355 -24.67 33.44 -7.58
C PHE A 355 -23.46 33.26 -8.51
N GLN A 356 -23.44 32.25 -9.38
CA GLN A 356 -22.31 31.98 -10.29
C GLN A 356 -22.52 32.48 -11.73
N SER A 357 -23.67 33.05 -12.10
CA SER A 357 -23.95 33.45 -13.50
C SER A 357 -23.88 34.95 -13.80
N GLY A 358 -23.41 35.80 -12.88
CA GLY A 358 -23.40 37.26 -13.05
C GLY A 358 -22.00 37.86 -13.09
N GLY A 359 -21.34 37.88 -14.26
CA GLY A 359 -20.05 38.56 -14.38
C GLY A 359 -19.24 38.38 -15.67
N GLY A 360 -19.80 37.87 -16.77
CA GLY A 360 -19.12 37.86 -18.07
C GLY A 360 -19.38 39.15 -18.82
N LYS A 361 -18.49 40.15 -18.70
CA LYS A 361 -18.48 41.33 -19.57
C LYS A 361 -18.19 40.88 -21.01
N HIS A 362 -19.20 40.94 -21.88
CA HIS A 362 -19.02 40.86 -23.33
C HIS A 362 -18.25 42.10 -23.82
N LEU A 363 -17.00 41.90 -24.23
CA LEU A 363 -16.25 42.80 -25.10
C LEU A 363 -15.64 41.94 -26.22
N GLY A 364 -15.95 42.29 -27.47
CA GLY A 364 -15.27 41.72 -28.64
C GLY A 364 -16.20 41.44 -29.81
N THR A 365 -16.70 42.50 -30.46
CA THR A 365 -17.22 42.43 -31.82
C THR A 365 -16.08 42.09 -32.78
N VAL A 366 -16.13 40.95 -33.46
CA VAL A 366 -15.18 40.58 -34.52
C VAL A 366 -15.78 41.00 -35.87
N PRO A 367 -15.07 41.75 -36.73
CA PRO A 367 -15.60 42.13 -38.04
C PRO A 367 -15.51 40.96 -39.03
N ASN A 368 -16.61 40.77 -39.78
CA ASN A 368 -16.69 39.90 -40.95
C ASN A 368 -15.69 40.33 -42.02
N PHE A 369 -14.84 39.41 -42.46
CA PHE A 369 -13.88 39.66 -43.53
C PHE A 369 -13.75 38.45 -44.46
N TRP A 370 -14.75 38.15 -45.28
CA TRP A 370 -14.54 37.36 -46.51
C TRP A 370 -15.51 37.82 -47.59
N SER A 371 -14.95 38.52 -48.58
CA SER A 371 -15.51 38.63 -49.93
C SER A 371 -14.33 38.71 -50.91
N ARG A 372 -14.08 37.59 -51.61
CA ARG A 372 -13.80 37.52 -53.04
C ARG A 372 -13.83 36.07 -53.49
#